data_AF-A0A975TG39-F1
#
_entry.id   AF-A0A975TG39-F1
#
_cell.length_a   1.000
_cell.length_b   1.000
_cell.length_c   1.000
_cell.angle_alpha   90.00
_cell.angle_beta   90.00
_cell.angle_gamma   90.00
#
_symmetry.space_group_name_H-M   'P 1'
#
loop_
_entity.id
_entity.type
_entity.pdbx_description
1 polymer ?
#
loop_
_entity_poly.entity_id
_entity_poly.type
_entity_poly.pdbx_seq_one_letter_code
_entity_poly.pdbx_strand_id
1 'polypeptide(L)'
;MTGLDERFLTRNGLAARQLAVLLLNHEPDTRLPRVRDFAAELGVGNGTVQAALQLLESAEAIETTARGHLGTFLVRSDRSTLWRLSGLGTLLAAMPLPYSRRYEGLATGLRAAFEEAGAPFAITFMRGAGARTTALLDGKVDLVVLSRFAADRLIEEHPVQLVADLGPATYVGAHGLLLRHGSPLDTPGLRVAVDHASEDQRMLAERAFAGRDDITWVEASYMQLRELFEHDLADATVWNLDEAQGRLGPGVDVLPLGDEVTRDLALRNSRAAIIGRTEGAKALEAVRDALDLSVVTTLQTEVLNGVRAPSY
;
A
#
# COMPACT_ATOMS: atom_id res chain seq x y z
N MET A 1 -1.93 -19.30 24.10
CA MET A 1 -2.82 -20.08 23.22
C MET A 1 -3.98 -20.55 24.08
N THR A 2 -5.18 -20.09 23.77
CA THR A 2 -6.41 -20.41 24.51
C THR A 2 -7.00 -21.72 23.98
N GLY A 3 -7.71 -22.50 24.80
CA GLY A 3 -8.34 -23.78 24.38
C GLY A 3 -9.41 -23.66 23.27
N LEU A 4 -9.74 -22.44 22.83
CA LEU A 4 -10.50 -22.16 21.61
C LEU A 4 -9.63 -22.38 20.36
N ASP A 5 -8.37 -21.95 20.36
CA ASP A 5 -7.47 -22.02 19.19
C ASP A 5 -7.11 -23.46 18.81
N GLU A 6 -7.03 -24.37 19.80
CA GLU A 6 -6.75 -25.80 19.56
C GLU A 6 -7.86 -26.52 18.80
N ARG A 7 -9.13 -26.12 18.98
CA ARG A 7 -10.27 -26.74 18.26
C ARG A 7 -10.22 -26.43 16.76
N PHE A 8 -9.62 -25.28 16.39
CA PHE A 8 -9.45 -24.86 14.99
C PHE A 8 -8.31 -25.60 14.26
N LEU A 9 -7.54 -26.46 14.96
CA LEU A 9 -6.53 -27.34 14.36
C LEU A 9 -7.09 -28.70 13.91
N THR A 10 -8.35 -29.00 14.24
CA THR A 10 -9.05 -30.22 13.80
C THR A 10 -9.56 -30.09 12.36
N ARG A 11 -10.00 -31.20 11.73
CA ARG A 11 -10.62 -31.16 10.39
C ARG A 11 -11.85 -30.23 10.35
N ASN A 12 -12.68 -30.24 11.40
CA ASN A 12 -13.83 -29.34 11.53
C ASN A 12 -13.37 -27.90 11.76
N GLY A 13 -12.28 -27.74 12.52
CA GLY A 13 -11.60 -26.48 12.74
C GLY A 13 -11.12 -25.82 11.45
N LEU A 14 -10.39 -26.55 10.61
CA LEU A 14 -9.93 -26.09 9.31
C LEU A 14 -11.08 -25.68 8.40
N ALA A 15 -12.16 -26.47 8.36
CA ALA A 15 -13.38 -26.11 7.64
C ALA A 15 -14.02 -24.82 8.20
N ALA A 16 -14.03 -24.64 9.52
CA ALA A 16 -14.50 -23.41 10.16
C ALA A 16 -13.62 -22.19 9.81
N ARG A 17 -12.30 -22.36 9.70
CA ARG A 17 -11.40 -21.28 9.24
C ARG A 17 -11.72 -20.84 7.81
N GLN A 18 -11.89 -21.81 6.91
CA GLN A 18 -12.23 -21.51 5.51
C GLN A 18 -13.62 -20.89 5.39
N LEU A 19 -14.59 -21.40 6.15
CA LEU A 19 -15.94 -20.85 6.20
C LEU A 19 -15.94 -19.42 6.77
N ALA A 20 -15.08 -19.12 7.75
CA ALA A 20 -14.94 -17.77 8.27
C ALA A 20 -14.50 -16.78 7.18
N VAL A 21 -13.59 -17.17 6.27
CA VAL A 21 -13.21 -16.35 5.11
C VAL A 21 -14.42 -16.07 4.21
N LEU A 22 -15.22 -17.09 3.89
CA LEU A 22 -16.40 -16.93 3.04
C LEU A 22 -17.45 -16.01 3.68
N LEU A 23 -17.62 -16.10 5.00
CA LEU A 23 -18.60 -15.33 5.76
C LEU A 23 -18.16 -13.89 6.05
N LEU A 24 -16.89 -13.51 5.86
CA LEU A 24 -16.45 -12.12 6.02
C LEU A 24 -17.26 -11.17 5.13
N ASN A 25 -17.55 -11.57 3.89
CA ASN A 25 -18.27 -10.76 2.92
C ASN A 25 -19.79 -11.00 2.90
N HIS A 26 -20.34 -11.69 3.91
CA HIS A 26 -21.77 -11.91 4.03
C HIS A 26 -22.40 -10.87 4.97
N GLU A 27 -23.34 -10.10 4.42
CA GLU A 27 -24.12 -9.14 5.19
C GLU A 27 -25.11 -9.85 6.14
N PRO A 28 -25.33 -9.32 7.35
CA PRO A 28 -26.42 -9.75 8.21
C PRO A 28 -27.79 -9.68 7.52
N ASP A 29 -28.74 -10.47 8.03
CA ASP A 29 -30.09 -10.66 7.50
C ASP A 29 -30.18 -11.24 6.08
N THR A 30 -29.06 -11.75 5.54
CA THR A 30 -29.04 -12.47 4.26
C THR A 30 -29.19 -13.98 4.42
N ARG A 31 -29.68 -14.63 3.36
CA ARG A 31 -29.78 -16.09 3.30
C ARG A 31 -28.41 -16.68 3.00
N LEU A 32 -27.95 -17.59 3.86
CA LEU A 32 -26.71 -18.33 3.63
C LEU A 32 -26.88 -19.38 2.50
N PRO A 33 -25.80 -19.68 1.75
CA PRO A 33 -25.71 -20.86 0.91
C PRO A 33 -26.11 -22.14 1.65
N ARG A 34 -26.59 -23.15 0.93
CA ARG A 34 -26.96 -24.41 1.56
C ARG A 34 -25.69 -25.10 2.05
N VAL A 35 -25.81 -25.92 3.09
CA VAL A 35 -24.72 -26.76 3.60
C VAL A 35 -24.02 -27.55 2.48
N ARG A 36 -24.78 -28.05 1.50
CA ARG A 36 -24.23 -28.79 0.35
C ARG A 36 -23.34 -27.93 -0.55
N ASP A 37 -23.68 -26.64 -0.66
CA ASP A 37 -23.01 -25.70 -1.56
C ASP A 37 -21.65 -25.34 -0.93
N PHE A 38 -21.65 -25.02 0.37
CA PHE A 38 -20.42 -24.89 1.15
C PHE A 38 -19.57 -26.17 1.15
N ALA A 39 -20.19 -27.34 1.27
CA ALA A 39 -19.47 -28.61 1.27
C ALA A 39 -18.76 -28.85 -0.08
N ALA A 40 -19.42 -28.52 -1.19
CA ALA A 40 -18.83 -28.59 -2.52
C ALA A 40 -17.69 -27.59 -2.70
N GLU A 41 -17.89 -26.34 -2.30
CA GLU A 41 -16.88 -25.27 -2.39
C GLU A 41 -15.63 -25.57 -1.55
N LEU A 42 -15.82 -26.10 -0.34
CA LEU A 42 -14.73 -26.41 0.58
C LEU A 42 -14.13 -27.82 0.37
N GLY A 43 -14.74 -28.67 -0.47
CA GLY A 43 -14.31 -30.05 -0.68
C GLY A 43 -14.42 -30.94 0.57
N VAL A 44 -15.40 -30.69 1.43
CA VAL A 44 -15.63 -31.43 2.69
C VAL A 44 -17.02 -32.05 2.76
N GLY A 45 -17.28 -32.88 3.77
CA GLY A 45 -18.61 -33.48 3.97
C GLY A 45 -19.61 -32.49 4.59
N ASN A 46 -20.91 -32.67 4.31
CA ASN A 46 -21.97 -31.84 4.90
C ASN A 46 -21.91 -31.75 6.43
N GLY A 47 -21.63 -32.87 7.11
CA GLY A 47 -21.48 -32.89 8.58
C GLY A 47 -20.30 -32.05 9.07
N THR A 48 -19.22 -31.96 8.29
CA THR A 48 -18.07 -31.10 8.61
C THR A 48 -18.44 -29.62 8.49
N VAL A 49 -19.21 -29.23 7.47
CA VAL A 49 -19.73 -27.86 7.34
C VAL A 49 -20.68 -27.51 8.49
N GLN A 50 -21.57 -28.43 8.88
CA GLN A 50 -22.47 -28.21 10.02
C GLN A 50 -21.70 -28.02 11.33
N ALA A 51 -20.71 -28.88 11.59
CA ALA A 51 -19.84 -28.73 12.75
C ALA A 51 -19.02 -27.44 12.69
N ALA A 52 -18.59 -27.00 11.50
CA ALA A 52 -17.88 -25.74 11.31
C ALA A 52 -18.77 -24.52 11.61
N LEU A 53 -20.02 -24.50 11.14
CA LEU A 53 -21.00 -23.47 11.46
C LEU A 53 -21.25 -23.39 12.98
N GLN A 54 -21.46 -24.55 13.63
CA GLN A 54 -21.63 -24.63 15.08
C GLN A 54 -20.40 -24.12 15.85
N LEU A 55 -19.19 -24.39 15.35
CA LEU A 55 -17.96 -23.86 15.95
C LEU A 55 -17.92 -22.33 15.86
N LEU A 56 -18.27 -21.75 14.70
CA LEU A 56 -18.32 -20.31 14.53
C LEU A 56 -19.41 -19.66 15.42
N GLU A 57 -20.58 -20.27 15.56
CA GLU A 57 -21.62 -19.83 16.49
C GLU A 57 -21.15 -19.90 17.94
N SER A 58 -20.52 -21.01 18.35
CA SER A 58 -20.00 -21.19 19.71
C SER A 58 -18.87 -20.23 20.07
N ALA A 59 -18.16 -19.71 19.06
CA ALA A 59 -17.13 -18.69 19.20
C ALA A 59 -17.70 -17.26 19.11
N GLU A 60 -19.03 -17.13 19.06
CA GLU A 60 -19.76 -15.87 18.91
C GLU A 60 -19.34 -15.08 17.65
N ALA A 61 -18.80 -15.76 16.65
CA ALA A 61 -18.38 -15.17 15.38
C ALA A 61 -19.58 -14.87 14.49
N ILE A 62 -20.60 -15.73 14.56
CA ILE A 62 -21.85 -15.59 13.81
C ILE A 62 -23.03 -16.00 14.68
N GLU A 63 -24.23 -15.61 14.24
CA GLU A 63 -25.48 -16.16 14.71
C GLU A 63 -26.33 -16.51 13.50
N THR A 64 -26.89 -17.71 13.45
CA THR A 64 -27.77 -18.12 12.35
C THR A 64 -29.15 -18.52 12.85
N THR A 65 -30.16 -18.37 11.98
CA THR A 65 -31.52 -18.81 12.26
C THR A 65 -32.05 -19.63 11.10
N ALA A 66 -32.51 -20.85 11.40
CA ALA A 66 -33.21 -21.69 10.44
C ALA A 66 -34.66 -21.22 10.28
N ARG A 67 -35.06 -20.87 9.05
CA ARG A 67 -36.44 -20.46 8.68
C ARG A 67 -37.14 -21.54 7.85
N GLY A 68 -36.93 -22.82 8.19
CA GLY A 68 -37.54 -23.96 7.52
C GLY A 68 -37.24 -24.01 6.02
N HIS A 69 -38.28 -24.02 5.18
CA HIS A 69 -38.16 -24.06 3.72
C HIS A 69 -37.43 -22.85 3.10
N LEU A 70 -37.39 -21.72 3.83
CA LEU A 70 -36.68 -20.51 3.41
C LEU A 70 -35.16 -20.62 3.58
N GLY A 71 -34.67 -21.65 4.28
CA GLY A 71 -33.24 -21.89 4.53
C GLY A 71 -32.73 -21.23 5.81
N THR A 72 -31.40 -21.19 5.94
CA THR A 72 -30.70 -20.60 7.08
C THR A 72 -30.31 -19.16 6.76
N PHE A 73 -30.56 -18.25 7.69
CA PHE A 73 -30.22 -16.84 7.58
C PHE A 73 -29.09 -16.50 8.55
N LEU A 74 -28.17 -15.66 8.12
CA LEU A 74 -27.15 -15.05 8.99
C LEU A 74 -27.81 -13.88 9.70
N VAL A 75 -28.00 -13.98 11.02
CA VAL A 75 -28.62 -12.92 11.84
C VAL A 75 -27.58 -11.91 12.30
N ARG A 76 -26.38 -12.39 12.64
CA ARG A 76 -25.27 -11.56 13.09
C ARG A 76 -23.95 -12.11 12.56
N SER A 77 -23.03 -11.22 12.24
CA SER A 77 -21.63 -11.55 11.97
C SER A 77 -20.72 -10.57 12.70
N ASP A 78 -19.74 -11.11 13.44
CA ASP A 78 -18.66 -10.32 14.04
C ASP A 78 -17.43 -10.45 13.14
N ARG A 79 -17.18 -9.39 12.36
CA ARG A 79 -16.11 -9.37 11.35
C ARG A 79 -14.73 -9.54 11.99
N SER A 80 -14.49 -8.92 13.15
CA SER A 80 -13.21 -9.02 13.86
C SER A 80 -12.90 -10.45 14.32
N THR A 81 -13.92 -11.15 14.81
CA THR A 81 -13.82 -12.54 15.27
C THR A 81 -13.69 -13.49 14.08
N LEU A 82 -14.47 -13.29 13.01
CA LEU A 82 -14.32 -14.03 11.75
C LEU A 82 -12.91 -13.90 11.17
N TRP A 83 -12.34 -12.69 11.17
CA TRP A 83 -10.97 -12.46 10.72
C TRP A 83 -9.97 -13.23 11.58
N ARG A 84 -10.05 -13.11 12.91
CA ARG A 84 -9.18 -13.85 13.83
C ARG A 84 -9.25 -15.36 13.59
N LEU A 85 -10.46 -15.91 13.43
CA LEU A 85 -10.68 -17.34 13.25
C LEU A 85 -10.28 -17.84 11.86
N SER A 86 -10.41 -17.03 10.81
CA SER A 86 -9.87 -17.39 9.48
C SER A 86 -8.35 -17.58 9.52
N GLY A 87 -7.68 -16.85 10.42
CA GLY A 87 -6.23 -16.83 10.56
C GLY A 87 -5.53 -16.35 9.31
N LEU A 88 -6.14 -15.36 8.66
CA LEU A 88 -5.56 -14.54 7.59
C LEU A 88 -4.37 -13.69 8.07
N GLY A 89 -4.22 -13.53 9.39
CA GLY A 89 -3.11 -12.80 10.00
C GLY A 89 -3.29 -11.29 9.93
N THR A 90 -2.17 -10.56 9.96
CA THR A 90 -2.14 -9.11 9.81
C THR A 90 -1.67 -8.78 8.39
N LEU A 91 -2.42 -7.93 7.68
CA LEU A 91 -1.99 -7.42 6.39
C LEU A 91 -0.82 -6.46 6.60
N LEU A 92 0.31 -6.74 5.94
CA LEU A 92 1.51 -5.92 6.04
C LEU A 92 1.76 -5.16 4.74
N ALA A 93 1.81 -3.84 4.81
CA ALA A 93 2.16 -2.98 3.68
C ALA A 93 3.58 -2.41 3.82
N ALA A 94 4.38 -2.44 2.75
CA ALA A 94 5.64 -1.72 2.70
C ALA A 94 5.46 -0.33 2.08
N MET A 95 5.92 0.71 2.78
CA MET A 95 5.87 2.10 2.34
C MET A 95 7.27 2.74 2.30
N PRO A 96 7.47 3.82 1.52
CA PRO A 96 8.61 4.71 1.71
C PRO A 96 8.69 5.21 3.15
N LEU A 97 9.90 5.54 3.62
CA LEU A 97 10.08 6.20 4.92
C LEU A 97 9.16 7.43 5.00
N PRO A 98 8.49 7.68 6.15
CA PRO A 98 7.50 8.75 6.31
C PRO A 98 8.19 10.09 6.51
N TYR A 99 8.99 10.49 5.52
CA TYR A 99 9.87 11.64 5.61
C TYR A 99 9.17 12.95 5.21
N SER A 100 7.95 12.86 4.69
CA SER A 100 7.10 14.01 4.32
C SER A 100 5.72 13.90 4.96
N ARG A 101 5.10 15.06 5.24
CA ARG A 101 3.71 15.14 5.70
C ARG A 101 2.73 14.40 4.79
N ARG A 102 3.03 14.33 3.49
CA ARG A 102 2.23 13.59 2.52
C ARG A 102 2.31 12.08 2.74
N TYR A 103 3.51 11.54 3.01
CA TYR A 103 3.67 10.13 3.35
C TYR A 103 3.07 9.80 4.72
N GLU A 104 3.24 10.68 5.70
CA GLU A 104 2.60 10.55 7.01
C GLU A 104 1.06 10.49 6.89
N GLY A 105 0.48 11.38 6.08
CA GLY A 105 -0.95 11.39 5.80
C GLY A 105 -1.41 10.16 5.02
N LEU A 106 -0.63 9.70 4.05
CA LEU A 106 -0.91 8.48 3.30
C LEU A 106 -0.94 7.25 4.22
N ALA A 107 0.06 7.10 5.08
CA ALA A 107 0.16 6.00 6.03
C ALA A 107 -1.01 6.03 7.03
N THR A 108 -1.36 7.22 7.52
CA THR A 108 -2.52 7.43 8.41
C THR A 108 -3.82 6.99 7.74
N GLY A 109 -4.03 7.43 6.50
CA GLY A 109 -5.22 7.09 5.72
C GLY A 109 -5.33 5.60 5.43
N LEU A 110 -4.22 4.95 5.06
CA LEU A 110 -4.18 3.51 4.82
C LEU A 110 -4.52 2.72 6.08
N ARG A 111 -3.90 3.04 7.22
CA ARG A 111 -4.18 2.33 8.47
C ARG A 111 -5.66 2.43 8.84
N ALA A 112 -6.23 3.63 8.78
CA ALA A 112 -7.64 3.85 9.08
C ALA A 112 -8.57 3.08 8.14
N ALA A 113 -8.32 3.11 6.82
CA ALA A 113 -9.16 2.40 5.86
C ALA A 113 -9.22 0.88 6.11
N PHE A 114 -8.09 0.26 6.46
CA PHE A 114 -8.06 -1.17 6.80
C PHE A 114 -8.67 -1.46 8.18
N GLU A 115 -8.45 -0.60 9.18
CA GLU A 115 -9.08 -0.71 10.51
C GLU A 115 -10.61 -0.63 10.39
N GLU A 116 -11.14 0.31 9.60
CA GLU A 116 -12.57 0.46 9.32
C GLU A 116 -13.13 -0.74 8.55
N ALA A 117 -12.35 -1.33 7.64
CA ALA A 117 -12.69 -2.58 6.97
C ALA A 117 -12.60 -3.82 7.89
N GLY A 118 -12.27 -3.66 9.17
CA GLY A 118 -12.18 -4.74 10.16
C GLY A 118 -10.98 -5.67 9.97
N ALA A 119 -9.93 -5.19 9.29
CA ALA A 119 -8.72 -5.95 9.00
C ALA A 119 -7.55 -5.46 9.86
N PRO A 120 -6.91 -6.33 10.67
CA PRO A 120 -5.61 -6.04 11.25
C PRO A 120 -4.61 -5.66 10.17
N PHE A 121 -4.03 -4.47 10.29
CA PHE A 121 -3.14 -3.90 9.30
C PHE A 121 -1.92 -3.27 9.97
N ALA A 122 -0.76 -3.43 9.34
CA ALA A 122 0.48 -2.84 9.78
C ALA A 122 1.28 -2.30 8.60
N ILE A 123 2.11 -1.29 8.86
CA ILE A 123 2.99 -0.70 7.87
C ILE A 123 4.44 -0.97 8.29
N THR A 124 5.25 -1.40 7.34
CA THR A 124 6.71 -1.43 7.45
C THR A 124 7.31 -0.39 6.51
N PHE A 125 8.31 0.35 7.00
CA PHE A 125 8.95 1.40 6.23
C PHE A 125 10.28 0.94 5.65
N MET A 126 10.44 1.10 4.35
CA MET A 126 11.59 0.63 3.60
C MET A 126 12.01 1.67 2.56
N ARG A 127 13.29 2.01 2.53
CA ARG A 127 13.86 2.88 1.48
C ARG A 127 13.99 2.10 0.18
N GLY A 128 13.71 2.80 -0.93
CA GLY A 128 13.88 2.29 -2.28
C GLY A 128 12.72 1.43 -2.78
N ALA A 129 12.29 1.68 -4.02
CA ALA A 129 11.20 0.92 -4.63
C ALA A 129 11.57 -0.56 -4.80
N GLY A 130 12.77 -0.84 -5.30
CA GLY A 130 13.25 -2.21 -5.53
C GLY A 130 13.25 -3.08 -4.27
N ALA A 131 13.72 -2.57 -3.13
CA ALA A 131 13.72 -3.32 -1.88
C ALA A 131 12.30 -3.70 -1.42
N ARG A 132 11.34 -2.79 -1.60
CA ARG A 132 9.93 -3.07 -1.30
C ARG A 132 9.34 -4.11 -2.25
N THR A 133 9.66 -4.03 -3.54
CA THR A 133 9.26 -5.03 -4.53
C THR A 133 9.80 -6.41 -4.18
N THR A 134 11.09 -6.53 -3.84
CA THR A 134 11.68 -7.81 -3.41
C THR A 134 10.95 -8.37 -2.19
N ALA A 135 10.62 -7.54 -1.20
CA ALA A 135 9.84 -7.99 -0.04
C ALA A 135 8.44 -8.50 -0.42
N LEU A 136 7.78 -7.89 -1.40
CA LEU A 136 6.48 -8.35 -1.90
C LEU A 136 6.57 -9.69 -2.60
N LEU A 137 7.56 -9.84 -3.49
CA LEU A 137 7.78 -11.06 -4.27
C LEU A 137 8.20 -12.23 -3.37
N ASP A 138 9.01 -11.96 -2.34
CA ASP A 138 9.45 -12.95 -1.33
C ASP A 138 8.34 -13.34 -0.35
N GLY A 139 7.14 -12.74 -0.42
CA GLY A 139 6.05 -13.02 0.51
C GLY A 139 6.24 -12.43 1.91
N LYS A 140 7.19 -11.49 2.09
CA LYS A 140 7.48 -10.85 3.38
C LYS A 140 6.48 -9.75 3.73
N VAL A 141 5.85 -9.16 2.71
CA VAL A 141 4.75 -8.18 2.84
C VAL A 141 3.63 -8.56 1.88
N ASP A 142 2.42 -8.09 2.16
CA ASP A 142 1.24 -8.36 1.34
C ASP A 142 1.00 -7.28 0.28
N LEU A 143 1.38 -6.05 0.62
CA LEU A 143 1.15 -4.86 -0.19
C LEU A 143 2.40 -3.99 -0.26
N VAL A 144 2.55 -3.24 -1.35
CA VAL A 144 3.57 -2.19 -1.47
C VAL A 144 2.95 -0.93 -2.02
N VAL A 145 3.36 0.21 -1.45
CA VAL A 145 3.02 1.54 -1.93
C VAL A 145 4.19 2.13 -2.74
N LEU A 146 3.89 2.57 -3.96
CA LEU A 146 4.82 3.16 -4.93
C LEU A 146 4.17 4.35 -5.63
N SER A 147 4.94 5.04 -6.48
CA SER A 147 4.34 5.87 -7.51
C SER A 147 3.59 4.99 -8.52
N ARG A 148 2.60 5.55 -9.22
CA ARG A 148 1.92 4.85 -10.30
C ARG A 148 2.88 4.51 -11.45
N PHE A 149 3.83 5.39 -11.73
CA PHE A 149 4.88 5.14 -12.72
C PHE A 149 5.68 3.86 -12.41
N ALA A 150 6.22 3.75 -11.19
CA ALA A 150 6.98 2.58 -10.78
C ALA A 150 6.10 1.33 -10.71
N ALA A 151 4.85 1.45 -10.22
CA ALA A 151 3.92 0.33 -10.15
C ALA A 151 3.61 -0.29 -11.52
N ASP A 152 3.34 0.54 -12.53
CA ASP A 152 3.01 0.05 -13.87
C ASP A 152 4.18 -0.76 -14.47
N ARG A 153 5.42 -0.31 -14.28
CA ARG A 153 6.62 -1.06 -14.71
C ARG A 153 6.72 -2.41 -14.02
N LEU A 154 6.49 -2.47 -12.70
CA LEU A 154 6.58 -3.72 -11.96
C LEU A 154 5.47 -4.71 -12.33
N ILE A 155 4.28 -4.21 -12.68
CA ILE A 155 3.17 -5.05 -13.16
C ILE A 155 3.52 -5.69 -14.51
N GLU A 156 4.27 -4.98 -15.37
CA GLU A 156 4.77 -5.53 -16.63
C GLU A 156 5.88 -6.59 -16.41
N GLU A 157 6.71 -6.40 -15.39
CA GLU A 157 7.92 -7.21 -15.16
C GLU A 157 7.70 -8.42 -14.21
N HIS A 158 6.64 -8.40 -13.39
CA HIS A 158 6.44 -9.35 -12.28
C HIS A 158 4.97 -9.79 -12.10
N PRO A 159 4.69 -10.93 -11.42
CA PRO A 159 3.33 -11.41 -11.14
C PRO A 159 2.67 -10.64 -9.98
N VAL A 160 2.56 -9.33 -10.15
CA VAL A 160 1.92 -8.40 -9.23
C VAL A 160 0.79 -7.68 -9.96
N GLN A 161 -0.17 -7.17 -9.20
CA GLN A 161 -1.35 -6.47 -9.72
C GLN A 161 -1.59 -5.18 -8.98
N LEU A 162 -2.20 -4.21 -9.67
CA LEU A 162 -2.69 -3.00 -9.07
C LEU A 162 -3.90 -3.31 -8.17
N VAL A 163 -3.76 -3.00 -6.89
CA VAL A 163 -4.83 -3.09 -5.89
C VAL A 163 -5.61 -1.77 -5.85
N ALA A 164 -4.90 -0.66 -5.88
CA ALA A 164 -5.49 0.67 -5.82
C ALA A 164 -4.63 1.71 -6.50
N ASP A 165 -5.28 2.71 -7.12
CA ASP A 165 -4.67 3.98 -7.51
C ASP A 165 -5.40 5.09 -6.76
N LEU A 166 -4.67 5.82 -5.93
CA LEU A 166 -5.25 6.80 -5.00
C LEU A 166 -5.43 8.20 -5.61
N GLY A 167 -5.08 8.40 -6.88
CA GLY A 167 -5.25 9.71 -7.52
C GLY A 167 -4.00 10.59 -7.48
N PRO A 168 -4.00 11.72 -8.20
CA PRO A 168 -2.84 12.59 -8.32
C PRO A 168 -2.48 13.24 -6.98
N ALA A 169 -1.21 13.61 -6.83
CA ALA A 169 -0.70 14.25 -5.61
C ALA A 169 -0.93 13.45 -4.31
N THR A 170 -1.03 12.12 -4.38
CA THR A 170 -1.16 11.27 -3.18
C THR A 170 0.16 10.62 -2.77
N TYR A 171 1.14 10.51 -3.67
CA TYR A 171 2.47 9.99 -3.37
C TYR A 171 3.46 11.13 -3.10
N VAL A 172 3.56 12.06 -4.06
CA VAL A 172 4.34 13.30 -3.97
C VAL A 172 3.53 14.43 -4.60
N GLY A 173 3.72 15.68 -4.14
CA GLY A 173 3.00 16.83 -4.69
C GLY A 173 3.43 17.11 -6.13
N ALA A 174 4.73 17.31 -6.31
CA ALA A 174 5.37 17.41 -7.61
C ALA A 174 6.87 17.12 -7.46
N HIS A 175 7.49 16.70 -8.55
CA HIS A 175 8.94 16.73 -8.67
C HIS A 175 9.38 18.04 -9.32
N GLY A 176 10.57 18.51 -8.97
CA GLY A 176 11.19 19.67 -9.61
C GLY A 176 12.69 19.48 -9.71
N LEU A 177 13.29 20.30 -10.57
CA LEU A 177 14.73 20.39 -10.72
C LEU A 177 15.27 21.32 -9.63
N LEU A 178 16.22 20.83 -8.86
CA LEU A 178 16.86 21.55 -7.77
C LEU A 178 18.30 21.83 -8.17
N LEU A 179 18.67 23.10 -8.17
CA LEU A 179 20.02 23.55 -8.48
C LEU A 179 20.65 24.18 -7.24
N ARG A 180 21.92 23.88 -6.97
CA ARG A 180 22.69 24.60 -5.96
C ARG A 180 22.77 26.06 -6.37
N HIS A 181 22.52 26.98 -5.42
CA HIS A 181 22.49 28.40 -5.71
C HIS A 181 23.80 28.87 -6.37
N GLY A 182 23.68 29.65 -7.44
CA GLY A 182 24.82 30.11 -8.24
C GLY A 182 25.36 29.07 -9.24
N SER A 183 24.71 27.92 -9.40
CA SER A 183 25.02 26.92 -10.42
C SER A 183 23.87 26.84 -11.45
N PRO A 184 23.83 27.76 -12.44
CA PRO A 184 22.75 27.76 -13.42
C PRO A 184 22.76 26.49 -14.27
N LEU A 185 21.60 26.16 -14.85
CA LEU A 185 21.40 24.90 -15.59
C LEU A 185 22.38 24.71 -16.76
N ASP A 186 22.84 25.80 -17.37
CA ASP A 186 23.79 25.82 -18.48
C ASP A 186 25.27 25.67 -18.07
N THR A 187 25.54 25.56 -16.76
CA THR A 187 26.91 25.33 -16.24
C THR A 187 27.51 24.08 -16.89
N PRO A 188 28.69 24.15 -17.53
CA PRO A 188 29.36 22.98 -18.08
C PRO A 188 29.77 21.99 -16.97
N GLY A 189 29.60 20.69 -17.21
CA GLY A 189 30.09 19.66 -16.29
C GLY A 189 29.30 19.52 -15.00
N LEU A 190 27.99 19.81 -15.00
CA LEU A 190 27.15 19.71 -13.79
C LEU A 190 27.24 18.32 -13.15
N ARG A 191 27.39 18.31 -11.82
CA ARG A 191 27.30 17.09 -11.02
C ARG A 191 25.88 16.87 -10.56
N VAL A 192 25.20 15.90 -11.17
CA VAL A 192 23.79 15.62 -10.90
C VAL A 192 23.69 14.46 -9.92
N ALA A 193 23.17 14.74 -8.72
CA ALA A 193 22.93 13.73 -7.70
C ALA A 193 21.68 12.89 -8.02
N VAL A 194 21.83 11.57 -7.99
CA VAL A 194 20.76 10.59 -8.26
C VAL A 194 20.81 9.48 -7.22
N ASP A 195 19.64 9.06 -6.73
CA ASP A 195 19.44 7.90 -5.87
C ASP A 195 18.97 6.73 -6.75
N HIS A 196 19.85 5.79 -7.09
CA HIS A 196 19.46 4.63 -7.92
C HIS A 196 18.44 3.72 -7.23
N ALA A 197 18.20 3.85 -5.92
CA ALA A 197 17.11 3.16 -5.25
C ALA A 197 15.73 3.80 -5.52
N SER A 198 15.69 5.01 -6.08
CA SER A 198 14.46 5.72 -6.49
C SER A 198 14.31 5.72 -8.01
N GLU A 199 13.50 4.79 -8.50
CA GLU A 199 13.23 4.68 -9.95
C GLU A 199 12.62 5.95 -10.54
N ASP A 200 11.68 6.57 -9.83
CA ASP A 200 11.05 7.84 -10.24
C ASP A 200 12.10 8.94 -10.42
N GLN A 201 12.97 9.11 -9.41
CA GLN A 201 13.98 10.17 -9.41
C GLN A 201 15.01 9.95 -10.50
N ARG A 202 15.55 8.73 -10.61
CA ARG A 202 16.53 8.36 -11.62
C ARG A 202 16.00 8.63 -13.02
N MET A 203 14.81 8.14 -13.32
CA MET A 203 14.19 8.33 -14.63
C MET A 203 13.90 9.81 -14.93
N LEU A 204 13.37 10.56 -13.97
CA LEU A 204 13.11 11.99 -14.16
C LEU A 204 14.41 12.78 -14.35
N ALA A 205 15.48 12.47 -13.62
CA ALA A 205 16.78 13.10 -13.77
C ALA A 205 17.41 12.77 -15.13
N GLU A 206 17.42 11.50 -15.53
CA GLU A 206 17.91 11.06 -16.85
C GLU A 206 17.19 11.82 -17.99
N ARG A 207 15.88 12.06 -17.87
CA ARG A 207 15.12 12.85 -18.86
C ARG A 207 15.42 14.34 -18.78
N ALA A 208 15.46 14.92 -17.59
CA ALA A 208 15.78 16.33 -17.35
C ALA A 208 17.11 16.75 -18.00
N PHE A 209 18.05 15.81 -18.04
CA PHE A 209 19.42 16.03 -18.52
C PHE A 209 19.75 15.29 -19.83
N ALA A 210 18.78 14.69 -20.53
CA ALA A 210 19.03 13.84 -21.70
C ALA A 210 19.75 14.54 -22.87
N GLY A 211 19.67 15.88 -22.96
CA GLY A 211 20.35 16.68 -23.99
C GLY A 211 21.77 17.11 -23.62
N ARG A 212 22.34 16.61 -22.51
CA ARG A 212 23.63 17.02 -21.96
C ARG A 212 24.57 15.82 -21.79
N ASP A 213 25.56 15.73 -22.67
CA ASP A 213 26.56 14.65 -22.65
C ASP A 213 27.72 14.91 -21.65
N ASP A 214 27.78 16.11 -21.08
CA ASP A 214 28.81 16.56 -20.14
C ASP A 214 28.43 16.38 -18.67
N ILE A 215 27.29 15.74 -18.37
CA ILE A 215 26.82 15.52 -17.00
C ILE A 215 27.66 14.49 -16.28
N THR A 216 28.05 14.81 -15.04
CA THR A 216 28.65 13.87 -14.10
C THR A 216 27.60 13.36 -13.13
N TRP A 217 27.26 12.08 -13.20
CA TRP A 217 26.31 11.47 -12.28
C TRP A 217 26.96 11.17 -10.93
N VAL A 218 26.36 11.63 -9.85
CA VAL A 218 26.81 11.40 -8.47
C VAL A 218 25.79 10.51 -7.76
N GLU A 219 26.17 9.30 -7.40
CA GLU A 219 25.31 8.40 -6.63
C GLU A 219 25.13 8.93 -5.20
N ALA A 220 23.88 9.23 -4.83
CA ALA A 220 23.57 9.82 -3.54
C ALA A 220 22.14 9.52 -3.11
N SER A 221 21.95 9.25 -1.82
CA SER A 221 20.61 9.22 -1.25
C SER A 221 20.06 10.63 -1.06
N TYR A 222 18.72 10.76 -1.08
CA TYR A 222 18.07 12.02 -0.75
C TYR A 222 18.45 12.60 0.64
N MET A 223 18.90 11.74 1.56
CA MET A 223 19.34 12.14 2.90
C MET A 223 20.68 12.89 2.89
N GLN A 224 21.49 12.69 1.84
CA GLN A 224 22.82 13.30 1.69
C GLN A 224 22.79 14.58 0.83
N LEU A 225 21.68 14.86 0.14
CA LEU A 225 21.58 15.97 -0.82
C LEU A 225 21.99 17.32 -0.24
N ARG A 226 21.59 17.59 1.02
CA ARG A 226 21.95 18.84 1.69
C ARG A 226 23.46 18.99 1.84
N GLU A 227 24.12 17.98 2.40
CA GLU A 227 25.57 17.97 2.62
C GLU A 227 26.33 18.07 1.29
N LEU A 228 25.85 17.37 0.26
CA LEU A 228 26.45 17.42 -1.08
C LEU A 228 26.36 18.81 -1.71
N PHE A 229 25.25 19.53 -1.50
CA PHE A 229 25.10 20.89 -1.99
C PHE A 229 25.90 21.88 -1.14
N GLU A 230 25.92 21.75 0.19
CA GLU A 230 26.68 22.62 1.10
C GLU A 230 28.21 22.51 0.92
N HIS A 231 28.71 21.35 0.48
CA HIS A 231 30.13 21.10 0.24
C HIS A 231 30.55 21.16 -1.24
N ASP A 232 29.68 21.68 -2.10
CA ASP A 232 29.93 21.76 -3.54
C ASP A 232 30.37 20.41 -4.12
N LEU A 233 29.73 19.31 -3.74
CA LEU A 233 29.95 17.95 -4.25
C LEU A 233 28.89 17.53 -5.27
N ALA A 234 27.73 18.17 -5.24
CA ALA A 234 26.71 18.08 -6.29
C ALA A 234 26.16 19.49 -6.59
N ASP A 235 25.72 19.67 -7.83
CA ASP A 235 25.25 20.95 -8.36
C ASP A 235 23.75 20.91 -8.67
N ALA A 236 23.20 19.73 -8.95
CA ALA A 236 21.80 19.57 -9.29
C ALA A 236 21.21 18.22 -8.84
N THR A 237 19.89 18.14 -8.74
CA THR A 237 19.13 16.89 -8.63
C THR A 237 17.68 17.09 -9.06
N VAL A 238 16.94 16.02 -9.34
CA VAL A 238 15.48 16.07 -9.39
C VAL A 238 14.95 15.49 -8.10
N TRP A 239 14.00 16.13 -7.44
CA TRP A 239 13.44 15.60 -6.19
C TRP A 239 12.03 16.13 -5.87
N ASN A 240 11.43 15.63 -4.79
CA ASN A 240 10.11 16.02 -4.30
C ASN A 240 10.12 17.45 -3.75
N LEU A 241 9.30 18.31 -4.34
CA LEU A 241 9.15 19.71 -3.95
C LEU A 241 8.49 19.90 -2.58
N ASP A 242 7.71 18.94 -2.09
CA ASP A 242 7.11 19.00 -0.76
C ASP A 242 8.20 19.13 0.34
N GLU A 243 9.39 18.59 0.08
CA GLU A 243 10.49 18.50 1.07
C GLU A 243 11.66 19.44 0.77
N ALA A 244 11.79 19.91 -0.49
CA ALA A 244 12.95 20.66 -0.95
C ALA A 244 13.22 21.90 -0.09
N GLN A 245 12.19 22.68 0.23
CA GLN A 245 12.32 23.91 1.02
C GLN A 245 12.72 23.65 2.47
N GLY A 246 12.17 22.60 3.10
CA GLY A 246 12.43 22.28 4.50
C GLY A 246 13.80 21.61 4.73
N ARG A 247 14.27 20.81 3.75
CA ARG A 247 15.47 19.98 3.92
C ARG A 247 16.74 20.59 3.34
N LEU A 248 16.66 21.33 2.25
CA LEU A 248 17.84 21.88 1.57
C LEU A 248 18.13 23.35 1.94
N GLY A 249 17.17 24.04 2.54
CA GLY A 249 17.34 25.43 2.96
C GLY A 249 17.40 26.43 1.79
N PRO A 250 17.83 27.69 2.04
CA PRO A 250 17.78 28.76 1.05
C PRO A 250 18.87 28.70 -0.04
N GLY A 251 19.84 27.79 0.08
CA GLY A 251 20.96 27.65 -0.86
C GLY A 251 20.62 26.85 -2.13
N VAL A 252 19.34 26.71 -2.46
CA VAL A 252 18.86 25.91 -3.60
C VAL A 252 17.84 26.70 -4.39
N ASP A 253 18.09 26.79 -5.70
CA ASP A 253 17.16 27.33 -6.67
C ASP A 253 16.25 26.20 -7.18
N VAL A 254 14.94 26.41 -7.15
CA VAL A 254 13.94 25.43 -7.57
C VAL A 254 13.40 25.83 -8.94
N LEU A 255 13.53 24.93 -9.92
CA LEU A 255 12.98 25.07 -11.26
C LEU A 255 11.90 24.02 -11.51
N PRO A 256 10.82 24.36 -12.24
CA PRO A 256 9.89 23.35 -12.72
C PRO A 256 10.60 22.42 -13.71
N LEU A 257 10.15 21.17 -13.78
CA LEU A 257 10.53 20.28 -14.89
C LEU A 257 9.93 20.85 -16.19
N GLY A 258 10.71 20.85 -17.26
CA GLY A 258 10.31 21.36 -18.57
C GLY A 258 9.57 20.33 -19.41
N ASP A 259 9.50 20.59 -20.72
CA ASP A 259 8.79 19.76 -21.70
C ASP A 259 9.37 18.34 -21.85
N GLU A 260 10.61 18.12 -21.38
CA GLU A 260 11.24 16.80 -21.32
C GLU A 260 10.53 15.83 -20.37
N VAL A 261 9.75 16.35 -19.42
CA VAL A 261 8.87 15.57 -18.57
C VAL A 261 7.43 15.83 -18.98
N THR A 262 6.85 14.86 -19.71
CA THR A 262 5.46 14.97 -20.17
C THR A 262 4.50 15.10 -19.00
N ARG A 263 3.37 15.78 -19.23
CA ARG A 263 2.30 15.93 -18.24
C ARG A 263 1.79 14.57 -17.72
N ASP A 264 1.66 13.58 -18.59
CA ASP A 264 1.26 12.22 -18.21
C ASP A 264 2.26 11.59 -17.23
N LEU A 265 3.56 11.73 -17.52
CA LEU A 265 4.61 11.21 -16.65
C LEU A 265 4.62 11.90 -15.29
N ALA A 266 4.50 13.23 -15.26
CA ALA A 266 4.41 13.98 -14.02
C ALA A 266 3.20 13.54 -13.18
N LEU A 267 2.04 13.33 -13.83
CA LEU A 267 0.84 12.81 -13.17
C LEU A 267 1.09 11.41 -12.59
N ARG A 268 1.60 10.46 -13.37
CA ARG A 268 1.87 9.09 -12.89
C ARG A 268 2.89 9.05 -11.74
N ASN A 269 3.89 9.92 -11.73
CA ASN A 269 4.84 10.01 -10.62
C ASN A 269 4.21 10.57 -9.33
N SER A 270 3.19 11.41 -9.43
CA SER A 270 2.51 12.01 -8.26
C SER A 270 1.50 11.08 -7.59
N ARG A 271 1.05 10.03 -8.28
CA ARG A 271 -0.04 9.15 -7.84
C ARG A 271 0.50 8.01 -6.99
N ALA A 272 -0.09 7.78 -5.82
CA ALA A 272 0.21 6.60 -5.02
C ALA A 272 -0.56 5.41 -5.61
N ALA A 273 0.19 4.35 -5.91
CA ALA A 273 -0.33 3.07 -6.32
C ALA A 273 -0.01 2.03 -5.24
N ILE A 274 -1.01 1.21 -4.94
CA ILE A 274 -0.86 0.04 -4.08
C ILE A 274 -0.84 -1.18 -4.98
N ILE A 275 0.21 -1.99 -4.86
CA ILE A 275 0.32 -3.26 -5.58
C ILE A 275 0.37 -4.42 -4.60
N GLY A 276 -0.12 -5.58 -5.03
CA GLY A 276 -0.07 -6.85 -4.31
C GLY A 276 0.29 -7.98 -5.26
N ARG A 277 0.61 -9.17 -4.74
CA ARG A 277 0.82 -10.36 -5.58
C ARG A 277 -0.48 -10.75 -6.28
N THR A 278 -0.37 -11.29 -7.50
CA THR A 278 -1.52 -11.83 -8.23
C THR A 278 -2.08 -13.07 -7.54
N GLU A 279 -1.20 -13.89 -6.94
CA GLU A 279 -1.58 -15.10 -6.21
C GLU A 279 -1.39 -14.94 -4.70
N GLY A 280 -2.25 -15.61 -3.92
CA GLY A 280 -2.11 -15.70 -2.46
C GLY A 280 -2.63 -14.49 -1.68
N ALA A 281 -3.36 -13.58 -2.32
CA ALA A 281 -3.93 -12.37 -1.71
C ALA A 281 -5.26 -12.60 -0.95
N LYS A 282 -5.46 -13.78 -0.34
CA LYS A 282 -6.73 -14.16 0.30
C LYS A 282 -7.19 -13.17 1.37
N ALA A 283 -6.25 -12.62 2.13
CA ALA A 283 -6.55 -11.63 3.15
C ALA A 283 -7.08 -10.34 2.54
N LEU A 284 -6.41 -9.84 1.49
CA LEU A 284 -6.83 -8.65 0.77
C LEU A 284 -8.19 -8.85 0.07
N GLU A 285 -8.40 -9.98 -0.59
CA GLU A 285 -9.68 -10.34 -1.22
C GLU A 285 -10.84 -10.33 -0.21
N ALA A 286 -10.59 -10.79 1.02
CA ALA A 286 -11.58 -10.82 2.10
C ALA A 286 -11.96 -9.44 2.64
N VAL A 287 -11.19 -8.39 2.35
CA VAL A 287 -11.51 -7.00 2.74
C VAL A 287 -11.75 -6.07 1.58
N ARG A 288 -11.59 -6.53 0.34
CA ARG A 288 -11.66 -5.69 -0.85
C ARG A 288 -12.96 -4.91 -0.94
N ASP A 289 -14.09 -5.56 -0.68
CA ASP A 289 -15.41 -4.94 -0.82
C ASP A 289 -15.77 -4.02 0.36
N ALA A 290 -15.09 -4.19 1.51
CA ALA A 290 -15.25 -3.33 2.69
C ALA A 290 -14.26 -2.16 2.74
N LEU A 291 -13.25 -2.15 1.86
CA LEU A 291 -12.18 -1.16 1.86
C LEU A 291 -12.62 0.12 1.14
N ASP A 292 -12.89 1.18 1.90
CA ASP A 292 -13.15 2.50 1.33
C ASP A 292 -11.83 3.29 1.18
N LEU A 293 -11.33 3.35 -0.06
CA LEU A 293 -10.10 4.08 -0.36
C LEU A 293 -10.27 5.61 -0.35
N SER A 294 -11.49 6.13 -0.34
CA SER A 294 -11.75 7.57 -0.22
C SER A 294 -11.38 8.10 1.17
N VAL A 295 -11.42 7.24 2.19
CA VAL A 295 -10.93 7.52 3.55
C VAL A 295 -9.44 7.87 3.50
N VAL A 296 -8.66 7.15 2.68
CA VAL A 296 -7.21 7.36 2.58
C VAL A 296 -6.88 8.78 2.15
N THR A 297 -7.50 9.25 1.06
CA THR A 297 -7.23 10.58 0.49
C THR A 297 -7.81 11.70 1.36
N THR A 298 -8.95 11.46 2.01
CA THR A 298 -9.56 12.39 2.97
C THR A 298 -8.64 12.62 4.16
N LEU A 299 -8.21 11.55 4.83
CA LEU A 299 -7.34 11.65 6.01
C LEU A 299 -5.95 12.16 5.66
N GLN A 300 -5.41 11.79 4.49
CA GLN A 300 -4.18 12.38 3.99
C GLN A 300 -4.29 13.90 3.88
N THR A 301 -5.40 14.39 3.33
CA THR A 301 -5.66 15.83 3.19
C THR A 301 -5.77 16.52 4.55
N GLU A 302 -6.44 15.90 5.53
CA GLU A 302 -6.50 16.43 6.91
C GLU A 302 -5.12 16.55 7.56
N VAL A 303 -4.24 15.56 7.38
CA VAL A 303 -2.87 15.59 7.91
C VAL A 303 -2.01 16.65 7.23
N LEU A 304 -2.13 16.77 5.90
CA LEU A 304 -1.45 17.81 5.11
C LEU A 304 -1.86 19.22 5.56
N ASN A 305 -3.15 19.43 5.82
CA ASN A 305 -3.69 20.71 6.27
C ASN A 305 -3.50 20.98 7.78
N GLY A 306 -2.92 20.03 8.52
CA GLY A 306 -2.71 20.14 9.97
C GLY A 306 -3.99 20.04 10.80
N VAL A 307 -5.11 19.60 10.22
CA VAL A 307 -6.38 19.36 10.91
C VAL A 307 -6.29 18.10 11.79
N ARG A 308 -5.49 17.12 11.36
CA ARG A 308 -5.26 15.85 12.06
C ARG A 308 -3.76 15.63 12.29
N ALA A 309 -3.41 15.13 13.48
CA ALA A 309 -2.07 14.62 13.73
C ALA A 309 -1.89 13.24 13.06
N PRO A 310 -0.74 12.97 12.41
CA PRO A 310 -0.51 11.69 11.79
C PRO A 310 -0.54 10.55 12.81
N SER A 311 -1.09 9.40 12.40
CA SER A 311 -1.14 8.19 13.23
C SER A 311 -1.09 6.97 12.34
N TYR A 312 0.04 6.28 12.33
CA TYR A 312 0.29 5.09 11.53
C TYR A 312 1.14 4.09 12.32
#